data_AF-A0A7Y0RFR7-F1
#
_entry.id   AF-A0A7Y0RFR7-F1
#
_cell.length_a   1.000
_cell.length_b   1.000
_cell.length_c   1.000
_cell.angle_alpha   90.00
_cell.angle_beta   90.00
_cell.angle_gamma   90.00
#
_symmetry.space_group_name_H-M   'P 1'
#
loop_
_entity.id
_entity.type
_entity.pdbx_description
1 polymer ?
#
loop_
_entity_poly.entity_id
_entity_poly.type
_entity_poly.pdbx_seq_one_letter_code
_entity_poly.pdbx_strand_id
1 'polypeptide(L)' 'MKQLMLVVFLVAALAGCKDRVIWDDGGKVKEATTDREVWNSEGKMGTGERKIWTDKDGDDVVK' A
#
# COMPACT_ATOMS: atom_id res chain seq x y z
N MET A 1 1.51 3.94 -49.53
CA MET A 1 2.22 2.76 -49.01
C MET A 1 2.98 3.05 -47.71
N LYS A 2 4.06 3.86 -47.72
CA LYS A 2 4.89 4.15 -46.53
C LYS A 2 4.12 4.74 -45.33
N GLN A 3 3.24 5.70 -45.59
CA GLN A 3 2.43 6.37 -44.56
C GLN A 3 1.40 5.42 -43.92
N LEU A 4 0.81 4.51 -44.71
CA LEU A 4 -0.15 3.53 -44.21
C LEU A 4 0.50 2.53 -43.25
N MET A 5 1.73 2.08 -43.56
CA MET A 5 2.47 1.19 -42.68
C MET A 5 2.77 1.85 -41.33
N LEU A 6 3.13 3.14 -41.35
CA LEU A 6 3.45 3.91 -40.15
C LEU A 6 2.24 4.04 -39.21
N VAL A 7 1.06 4.29 -39.78
CA VAL A 7 -0.21 4.34 -39.03
C VAL A 7 -0.54 2.98 -38.39
N VAL A 8 -0.34 1.88 -39.12
CA VAL A 8 -0.57 0.52 -38.58
C VAL A 8 0.35 0.21 -37.40
N PHE A 9 1.64 0.56 -37.51
CA PHE A 9 2.59 0.37 -36.40
C PHE A 9 2.26 1.21 -35.17
N LEU A 10 1.82 2.46 -35.35
CA LEU A 10 1.37 3.33 -34.27
C LEU A 10 0.16 2.73 -33.53
N VAL A 11 -0.85 2.27 -34.26
CA VAL A 11 -2.05 1.67 -33.65
C VAL A 11 -1.71 0.37 -32.90
N ALA A 12 -0.84 -0.47 -33.45
CA ALA A 12 -0.40 -1.70 -32.79
C ALA A 12 0.40 -1.45 -31.50
N ALA A 13 1.25 -0.41 -31.48
CA ALA A 13 2.01 -0.03 -30.28
C ALA A 13 1.10 0.51 -29.16
N LEU A 14 0.08 1.30 -29.51
CA LEU A 14 -0.88 1.85 -28.54
C LEU A 14 -1.92 0.82 -28.04
N ALA A 15 -2.18 -0.26 -28.79
CA ALA A 15 -3.11 -1.32 -28.38
C ALA A 15 -2.65 -2.06 -27.12
N GLY A 16 -1.35 -2.13 -26.87
CA GLY A 16 -0.78 -2.74 -25.65
C GLY A 16 -0.63 -1.78 -24.46
N CYS A 17 -1.10 -0.54 -24.56
CA CYS A 17 -0.98 0.47 -23.48
C CYS A 17 -2.26 0.64 -22.65
N LYS A 18 -3.40 0.11 -23.11
CA LYS A 18 -4.62 0.01 -22.30
C LYS A 18 -4.61 -1.34 -21.60
N ASP A 19 -4.76 -1.30 -20.28
CA ASP A 19 -5.07 -2.46 -19.44
C ASP A 19 -3.91 -3.43 -19.15
N ARG A 20 -2.69 -2.91 -18.96
CA ARG A 20 -1.65 -3.69 -18.25
C ARG A 20 -1.95 -3.71 -16.76
N VAL A 21 -2.84 -4.60 -16.37
CA VAL A 21 -2.92 -5.03 -14.98
C VAL A 21 -1.74 -5.98 -14.75
N ILE A 22 -0.63 -5.44 -14.24
CA ILE A 22 0.58 -6.21 -13.95
C ILE A 22 0.28 -7.29 -12.88
N TRP A 23 -0.73 -7.04 -12.05
CA TRP A 23 -1.23 -7.97 -11.05
C TRP A 23 -2.66 -7.60 -10.64
N ASP A 24 -3.60 -8.54 -10.80
CA ASP A 24 -4.98 -8.47 -10.31
C ASP A 24 -5.14 -9.54 -9.25
N ASP A 25 -5.46 -9.15 -8.01
CA ASP A 25 -5.67 -10.10 -6.93
C ASP A 25 -7.08 -10.68 -6.95
N GLY A 26 -7.98 -10.21 -7.83
CA GLY A 26 -9.39 -10.61 -7.85
C GLY A 26 -10.09 -10.37 -6.52
N GLY A 27 -9.61 -9.40 -5.72
CA GLY A 27 -10.08 -9.14 -4.36
C GLY A 27 -9.56 -10.12 -3.31
N LYS A 28 -8.63 -11.03 -3.62
CA LYS A 28 -8.11 -12.04 -2.69
C LYS A 28 -7.39 -11.45 -1.48
N VAL A 29 -6.72 -10.31 -1.62
CA VAL A 29 -6.12 -9.62 -0.46
C VAL A 29 -7.20 -9.05 0.45
N LYS A 30 -8.26 -8.47 -0.13
CA LYS A 30 -9.42 -7.99 0.64
C LYS A 30 -10.12 -9.14 1.34
N GLU A 31 -10.43 -10.23 0.64
CA GLU A 31 -11.03 -11.44 1.21
C GLU A 31 -10.20 -11.93 2.43
N ALA A 32 -8.88 -12.06 2.26
CA ALA A 32 -7.95 -12.48 3.31
C ALA A 32 -7.79 -11.49 4.47
N THR A 33 -8.30 -10.26 4.35
CA THR A 33 -8.19 -9.22 5.39
C THR A 33 -9.54 -8.78 5.95
N THR A 34 -10.66 -9.34 5.48
CA THR A 34 -12.03 -8.95 5.87
C THR A 34 -12.27 -9.03 7.38
N ASP A 35 -11.75 -10.07 8.03
CA ASP A 35 -11.90 -10.30 9.48
C ASP A 35 -10.63 -9.96 10.26
N ARG A 36 -9.68 -9.29 9.61
CA ARG A 36 -8.42 -8.93 10.24
C ARG A 36 -8.64 -7.68 11.07
N GLU A 37 -8.80 -7.87 12.37
CA GLU A 37 -8.65 -6.78 13.34
C GLU A 37 -7.18 -6.35 13.34
N VAL A 38 -6.88 -5.23 12.68
CA VAL A 38 -5.63 -4.53 12.92
C VAL A 38 -5.71 -4.08 14.37
N TRP A 39 -4.77 -4.56 15.21
CA TRP A 39 -4.62 -4.15 16.61
C TRP A 39 -4.34 -2.65 16.64
N ASN A 40 -5.40 -1.88 16.47
CA ASN A 40 -5.46 -0.49 16.78
C ASN A 40 -5.92 -0.42 18.22
N SER A 41 -5.47 0.59 18.92
CA SER A 41 -5.71 0.67 20.35
C SER A 41 -7.18 0.89 20.70
N GLU A 42 -8.09 1.09 19.75
CA GLU A 42 -9.47 1.55 19.95
C GLU A 42 -9.54 2.79 20.87
N GLY A 43 -8.52 3.64 20.83
CA GLY A 43 -8.36 4.75 21.78
C GLY A 43 -7.99 4.36 23.22
N LYS A 44 -7.79 3.05 23.51
CA LYS A 44 -7.34 2.49 24.80
C LYS A 44 -5.84 2.59 25.04
N MET A 45 -5.04 2.91 24.01
CA MET A 45 -3.68 3.42 24.26
C MET A 45 -3.83 4.92 24.45
N GLY A 46 -3.65 5.38 25.68
CA GLY A 46 -3.71 6.80 26.00
C GLY A 46 -2.78 7.59 25.07
N THR A 47 -3.28 8.67 24.51
CA THR A 47 -2.54 9.61 23.64
C THR A 47 -1.58 10.52 24.41
N GLY A 48 -1.26 10.18 25.67
CA GLY A 48 -0.35 10.92 26.53
C GLY A 48 1.12 10.55 26.32
N GLU A 49 2.03 11.24 27.00
CA GLU A 49 3.46 10.85 27.05
C GLU A 49 3.56 9.41 27.59
N ARG A 50 3.95 8.47 26.72
CA ARG A 50 4.18 7.08 27.11
C ARG A 50 5.61 6.98 27.62
N LYS A 51 5.79 6.79 28.92
CA LYS A 51 7.10 6.42 29.48
C LYS A 51 7.40 4.98 29.09
N ILE A 52 8.36 4.77 28.19
CA ILE A 52 8.73 3.43 27.72
C ILE A 52 9.83 2.84 28.60
N TRP A 53 10.78 3.67 29.06
CA TRP A 53 11.86 3.26 29.94
C TRP A 53 12.29 4.39 30.86
N THR A 54 12.40 4.10 32.17
CA THR A 54 12.99 4.97 33.18
C THR A 54 14.29 4.33 33.69
N ASP A 55 15.37 5.09 33.74
CA ASP A 55 16.65 4.57 34.22
C ASP A 55 16.70 4.42 35.76
N LYS A 56 17.85 4.00 36.28
CA LYS A 56 18.06 3.78 37.72
C LYS A 56 18.06 5.08 38.55
N ASP A 57 18.26 6.23 37.91
CA ASP A 57 18.35 7.55 38.55
C ASP A 57 16.99 8.27 38.50
N GLY A 58 16.02 7.72 37.74
CA GLY A 58 14.64 8.19 37.68
C GLY A 58 14.31 8.97 36.41
N ASP A 59 15.23 9.02 35.44
CA ASP A 59 15.07 9.81 34.21
C ASP A 59 14.39 8.99 33.10
N ASP A 60 13.44 9.62 32.40
CA ASP A 60 12.77 9.02 31.25
C ASP A 60 13.67 9.08 30.02
N VAL A 61 14.30 7.96 29.67
CA VAL A 61 15.31 7.87 28.60
C VAL A 61 14.72 7.47 27.23
N VAL A 62 13.50 6.93 27.20
CA VAL A 62 12.78 6.58 25.96
C VAL A 62 11.31 7.02 26.09
N LYS A 63 10.84 7.83 25.14
CA LYS A 63 9.48 8.37 25.04
C LYS A 63 8.82 7.98 23.72
#